data_AF-A0A0F9AF04-F1
#
_entry.id   AF-A0A0F9AF04-F1
#
_cell.length_a   1.000
_cell.length_b   1.000
_cell.length_c   1.000
_cell.angle_alpha   90.00
_cell.angle_beta   90.00
_cell.angle_gamma   90.00
#
_symmetry.space_group_name_H-M   'P 1'
#
loop_
_entity.id
_entity.type
_entity.pdbx_description
1 polymer ?
#
loop_
_entity_poly.entity_id
_entity_poly.type
_entity_poly.pdbx_seq_one_letter_code
_entity_poly.pdbx_strand_id
1 'polypeptide(L)'
;EEFRAFFAYYDALMEKEGGLTKAEREMIVVATSSANNCLYCVIAHGAALRIRAKNPLIADQVATNYRKGDITARQKAMLDFAVKVALNASKVEDTDFETLRKYGFSDEDIWDIGAISALFALSNRMANLTNMRPNDEFYIMGRVPKD
;
A
#
# COMPACT_ATOMS: atom_id res chain seq x y z
N GLU A 1 -15.29 10.45 17.24
CA GLU A 1 -16.00 10.05 16.00
C GLU A 1 -15.01 9.72 14.87
N GLU A 2 -13.95 10.53 14.71
CA GLU A 2 -12.86 10.31 13.74
C GLU A 2 -12.28 8.88 13.74
N PHE A 3 -12.03 8.30 14.92
CA PHE A 3 -11.58 6.90 15.02
C PHE A 3 -12.52 5.93 14.28
N ARG A 4 -13.83 6.02 14.54
CA ARG A 4 -14.83 5.13 13.91
C ARG A 4 -14.90 5.37 12.40
N ALA A 5 -14.85 6.63 11.97
CA ALA A 5 -14.86 6.99 10.56
C ALA A 5 -13.62 6.48 9.82
N PHE A 6 -12.43 6.59 10.44
CA PHE A 6 -11.19 6.08 9.88
C PHE A 6 -11.27 4.57 9.66
N PHE A 7 -11.68 3.81 10.67
CA PHE A 7 -11.78 2.35 10.54
C PHE A 7 -12.91 1.91 9.60
N ALA A 8 -14.04 2.64 9.54
CA ALA A 8 -15.07 2.37 8.55
C ALA A 8 -14.54 2.54 7.11
N TYR A 9 -13.73 3.58 6.86
CA TYR A 9 -13.13 3.77 5.53
C TYR A 9 -12.01 2.75 5.26
N TYR A 10 -11.22 2.42 6.27
CA TYR A 10 -10.23 1.35 6.21
C TYR A 10 -10.87 0.02 5.79
N ASP A 11 -11.92 -0.42 6.47
CA ASP A 11 -12.59 -1.70 6.20
C ASP A 11 -13.20 -1.70 4.79
N ALA A 12 -13.84 -0.60 4.39
CA ALA A 12 -14.40 -0.44 3.06
C ALA A 12 -13.36 -0.57 1.93
N LEU A 13 -12.10 -0.19 2.18
CA LEU A 13 -11.02 -0.25 1.20
C LEU A 13 -10.13 -1.48 1.32
N MET A 14 -9.94 -2.06 2.50
CA MET A 14 -8.96 -3.14 2.72
C MET A 14 -9.59 -4.53 2.75
N GLU A 15 -10.87 -4.64 3.12
CA GLU A 15 -11.55 -5.93 3.27
C GLU A 15 -12.57 -6.25 2.17
N LYS A 16 -12.89 -5.29 1.30
CA LYS A 16 -13.83 -5.54 0.19
C LYS A 16 -13.28 -6.53 -0.85
N GLU A 17 -14.18 -7.27 -1.49
CA GLU A 17 -13.86 -8.00 -2.71
C GLU A 17 -13.58 -7.03 -3.88
N GLY A 18 -12.75 -7.42 -4.84
CA GLY A 18 -12.35 -6.59 -5.98
C GLY A 18 -11.20 -7.21 -6.76
N GLY A 19 -10.72 -6.53 -7.81
CA GLY A 19 -9.64 -7.06 -8.67
C GLY A 19 -8.24 -6.91 -8.08
N LEU A 20 -8.07 -6.18 -6.97
CA LEU A 20 -6.84 -6.17 -6.18
C LEU A 20 -6.85 -7.24 -5.10
N THR A 21 -5.82 -8.09 -5.09
CA THR A 21 -5.59 -9.06 -4.02
C THR A 21 -5.27 -8.37 -2.69
N LYS A 22 -5.49 -9.06 -1.56
CA LYS A 22 -5.13 -8.52 -0.24
C LYS A 22 -3.63 -8.16 -0.16
N ALA A 23 -2.76 -8.93 -0.81
CA ALA A 23 -1.34 -8.63 -0.85
C ALA A 23 -1.03 -7.35 -1.65
N GLU A 24 -1.67 -7.15 -2.81
CA GLU A 24 -1.47 -5.95 -3.62
C GLU A 24 -1.93 -4.68 -2.91
N ARG A 25 -3.04 -4.74 -2.16
CA ARG A 25 -3.49 -3.64 -1.30
C ARG A 25 -2.41 -3.25 -0.29
N GLU A 26 -1.84 -4.23 0.42
CA GLU A 26 -0.75 -3.97 1.37
C GLU A 26 0.54 -3.47 0.68
N MET A 27 0.85 -3.90 -0.55
CA MET A 27 1.98 -3.35 -1.31
C MET A 27 1.81 -1.85 -1.58
N ILE A 28 0.61 -1.41 -1.95
CA ILE A 28 0.28 0.01 -2.15
C ILE A 28 0.54 0.78 -0.85
N VAL A 29 0.08 0.25 0.28
CA VAL A 29 0.28 0.89 1.59
C VAL A 29 1.75 1.01 1.93
N VAL A 30 2.53 -0.06 1.79
CA VAL A 30 3.96 -0.06 2.13
C VAL A 30 4.74 0.90 1.23
N ALA A 31 4.49 0.89 -0.08
CA ALA A 31 5.20 1.76 -1.03
C ALA A 31 4.90 3.24 -0.79
N THR A 32 3.62 3.61 -0.63
CA THR A 32 3.21 5.00 -0.38
C THR A 32 3.64 5.49 1.00
N SER A 33 3.57 4.62 2.02
CA SER A 33 4.02 4.93 3.38
C SER A 33 5.53 5.11 3.47
N SER A 34 6.30 4.32 2.72
CA SER A 34 7.75 4.52 2.59
C SER A 34 8.05 5.85 1.93
N ALA A 35 7.35 6.19 0.84
CA ALA A 35 7.51 7.46 0.15
C ALA A 35 7.16 8.68 1.05
N ASN A 36 6.30 8.49 2.06
CA ASN A 36 5.98 9.48 3.10
C ASN A 36 6.82 9.37 4.39
N ASN A 37 7.82 8.48 4.43
CA ASN A 37 8.64 8.22 5.62
C ASN A 37 7.83 7.92 6.90
N CYS A 38 6.72 7.18 6.79
CA CYS A 38 5.87 6.83 7.93
C CYS A 38 6.33 5.52 8.60
N LEU A 39 7.03 5.62 9.73
CA LEU A 39 7.55 4.46 10.46
C LEU A 39 6.44 3.45 10.83
N TYR A 40 5.35 3.93 11.44
CA TYR A 40 4.25 3.06 11.87
C TYR A 40 3.69 2.25 10.72
N CYS A 41 3.28 2.93 9.64
CA CYS A 41 2.59 2.28 8.53
C CYS A 41 3.54 1.34 7.76
N VAL A 42 4.80 1.72 7.54
CA VAL A 42 5.78 0.84 6.87
C VAL A 42 5.98 -0.45 7.64
N ILE A 43 6.12 -0.39 8.97
CA ILE A 43 6.35 -1.58 9.79
C ILE A 43 5.09 -2.44 9.92
N ALA A 44 3.94 -1.84 10.25
CA ALA A 44 2.70 -2.57 10.45
C ALA A 44 2.19 -3.23 9.16
N HIS A 45 2.11 -2.47 8.06
CA HIS A 45 1.64 -3.00 6.78
C HIS A 45 2.71 -3.85 6.08
N GLY A 46 4.00 -3.64 6.41
CA GLY A 46 5.05 -4.57 6.00
C GLY A 46 4.85 -5.97 6.59
N ALA A 47 4.43 -6.08 7.85
CA ALA A 47 4.07 -7.36 8.46
C ALA A 47 2.86 -8.01 7.78
N ALA A 48 1.79 -7.24 7.56
CA ALA A 48 0.61 -7.71 6.84
C ALA A 48 0.96 -8.19 5.43
N LEU A 49 1.74 -7.42 4.69
CA LEU A 49 2.20 -7.77 3.34
C LEU A 49 2.96 -9.10 3.33
N ARG A 50 3.94 -9.29 4.22
CA ARG A 50 4.69 -10.56 4.32
C ARG A 50 3.76 -11.76 4.51
N ILE A 51 2.75 -11.62 5.38
CA ILE A 51 1.76 -12.67 5.65
C ILE A 51 0.89 -12.94 4.41
N ARG A 52 0.29 -11.88 3.83
CA ARG A 52 -0.65 -12.03 2.69
C ARG A 52 0.04 -12.55 1.44
N ALA A 53 1.27 -12.11 1.18
CA ALA A 53 2.07 -12.56 0.04
C ALA A 53 2.77 -13.90 0.30
N LYS A 54 2.77 -14.40 1.54
CA LYS A 54 3.59 -15.55 1.98
C LYS A 54 5.06 -15.42 1.55
N ASN A 55 5.59 -14.20 1.61
CA ASN A 55 6.95 -13.87 1.19
C ASN A 55 7.62 -13.01 2.27
N PRO A 56 8.64 -13.53 2.98
CA PRO A 56 9.25 -12.81 4.08
C PRO A 56 10.11 -11.60 3.65
N LEU A 57 10.50 -11.52 2.37
CA LEU A 57 11.41 -10.50 1.85
C LEU A 57 10.68 -9.32 1.19
N ILE A 58 9.46 -9.55 0.69
CA ILE A 58 8.80 -8.62 -0.22
C ILE A 58 8.53 -7.24 0.39
N ALA A 59 8.20 -7.18 1.67
CA ALA A 59 7.92 -5.91 2.33
C ALA A 59 9.15 -5.01 2.41
N ASP A 60 10.32 -5.59 2.69
CA ASP A 60 11.58 -4.85 2.81
C ASP A 60 11.98 -4.32 1.42
N GLN A 61 11.81 -5.12 0.37
CA GLN A 61 12.07 -4.72 -1.01
C GLN A 61 11.13 -3.60 -1.46
N VAL A 62 9.82 -3.72 -1.20
CA VAL A 62 8.83 -2.70 -1.56
C VAL A 62 9.09 -1.39 -0.82
N ALA A 63 9.37 -1.46 0.48
CA ALA A 63 9.64 -0.29 1.31
C ALA A 63 10.94 0.41 0.89
N THR A 64 12.03 -0.32 0.64
CA THR A 64 13.32 0.29 0.31
C THR A 64 13.39 0.81 -1.12
N ASN A 65 12.97 -0.01 -2.09
CA ASN A 65 12.88 0.37 -3.50
C ASN A 65 12.06 -0.67 -4.28
N TYR A 66 10.73 -0.51 -4.33
CA TYR A 66 9.86 -1.44 -5.06
C TYR A 66 10.25 -1.65 -6.53
N ARG A 67 10.98 -0.72 -7.16
CA ARG A 67 11.45 -0.86 -8.55
C ARG A 67 12.52 -1.92 -8.75
N LYS A 68 13.11 -2.42 -7.65
CA LYS A 68 14.11 -3.48 -7.59
C LYS A 68 13.60 -4.72 -6.84
N GLY A 69 12.36 -4.70 -6.37
CA GLY A 69 11.76 -5.83 -5.68
C GLY A 69 11.33 -6.94 -6.64
N ASP A 70 11.13 -8.12 -6.08
CA ASP A 70 10.64 -9.31 -6.77
C ASP A 70 9.11 -9.21 -7.00
N ILE A 71 8.70 -8.19 -7.74
CA ILE A 71 7.30 -7.90 -8.10
C ILE A 71 7.11 -7.98 -9.62
N THR A 72 5.89 -8.30 -10.03
CA THR A 72 5.52 -8.35 -11.45
C THR A 72 5.51 -6.95 -12.09
N ALA A 73 5.58 -6.88 -13.42
CA ALA A 73 5.43 -5.62 -14.14
C ALA A 73 4.07 -4.95 -13.87
N ARG A 74 3.01 -5.75 -13.71
CA ARG A 74 1.68 -5.29 -13.30
C ARG A 74 1.70 -4.61 -11.93
N GLN A 75 2.28 -5.26 -10.93
CA GLN A 75 2.41 -4.69 -9.58
C GLN A 75 3.29 -3.44 -9.59
N LYS A 76 4.37 -3.41 -10.40
CA LYS A 76 5.20 -2.22 -10.52
C LYS A 76 4.41 -1.02 -11.06
N ALA A 77 3.63 -1.21 -12.14
CA ALA A 77 2.78 -0.15 -12.70
C ALA A 77 1.75 0.36 -11.68
N MET A 78 1.14 -0.55 -10.92
CA MET A 78 0.25 -0.21 -9.80
C MET A 78 0.95 0.67 -8.76
N LEU A 79 2.17 0.31 -8.34
CA LEU A 79 2.92 1.07 -7.33
C LEU A 79 3.45 2.41 -7.85
N ASP A 80 3.83 2.48 -9.13
CA ASP A 80 4.21 3.76 -9.77
C ASP A 80 3.02 4.74 -9.74
N PHE A 81 1.81 4.28 -10.10
CA PHE A 81 0.59 5.10 -10.01
C PHE A 81 0.22 5.45 -8.57
N ALA A 82 0.21 4.47 -7.65
CA ALA A 82 -0.11 4.69 -6.24
C ALA A 82 0.79 5.77 -5.59
N VAL A 83 2.10 5.69 -5.82
CA VAL A 83 3.05 6.68 -5.31
C VAL A 83 2.84 8.05 -5.97
N LYS A 84 2.50 8.10 -7.27
CA LYS A 84 2.11 9.34 -7.96
C LYS A 84 0.88 9.97 -7.31
N VAL A 85 -0.17 9.20 -7.03
CA VAL A 85 -1.38 9.68 -6.34
C VAL A 85 -1.02 10.19 -4.93
N ALA A 86 -0.25 9.43 -4.15
CA ALA A 86 0.05 9.80 -2.77
C ALA A 86 0.88 11.09 -2.63
N LEU A 87 1.76 11.38 -3.59
CA LEU A 87 2.72 12.50 -3.51
C LEU A 87 2.45 13.65 -4.48
N ASN A 88 1.82 13.38 -5.62
CA ASN A 88 1.70 14.31 -6.75
C ASN A 88 0.36 14.13 -7.50
N ALA A 89 -0.76 13.94 -6.79
CA ALA A 89 -2.07 13.70 -7.40
C ALA A 89 -2.47 14.76 -8.45
N SER A 90 -2.02 16.00 -8.33
CA SER A 90 -2.29 17.06 -9.31
C SER A 90 -1.65 16.83 -10.68
N LYS A 91 -0.72 15.88 -10.79
CA LYS A 91 -0.07 15.47 -12.04
C LYS A 91 -0.69 14.22 -12.66
N VAL A 92 -1.74 13.65 -12.05
CA VAL A 92 -2.44 12.51 -12.62
C VAL A 92 -3.13 12.95 -13.91
N GLU A 93 -2.95 12.16 -14.96
CA GLU A 93 -3.42 12.44 -16.32
C GLU A 93 -3.88 11.15 -17.01
N ASP A 94 -4.60 11.26 -18.12
CA ASP A 94 -5.21 10.12 -18.81
C ASP A 94 -4.21 9.02 -19.18
N THR A 95 -2.95 9.39 -19.47
CA THR A 95 -1.88 8.44 -19.81
C THR A 95 -1.54 7.48 -18.67
N ASP A 96 -1.76 7.88 -17.41
CA ASP A 96 -1.61 7.00 -16.25
C ASP A 96 -2.64 5.87 -16.27
N PHE A 97 -3.91 6.22 -16.54
CA PHE A 97 -5.01 5.27 -16.63
C PHE A 97 -4.82 4.31 -17.81
N GLU A 98 -4.43 4.84 -18.98
CA GLU A 98 -4.10 4.04 -20.15
C GLU A 98 -2.97 3.04 -19.87
N THR A 99 -1.95 3.46 -19.11
CA THR A 99 -0.85 2.60 -18.73
C THR A 99 -1.32 1.45 -17.85
N LEU A 100 -2.17 1.71 -16.85
CA LEU A 100 -2.71 0.66 -15.99
C LEU A 100 -3.63 -0.31 -16.75
N ARG A 101 -4.45 0.19 -17.68
CA ARG A 101 -5.29 -0.67 -18.54
C ARG A 101 -4.45 -1.64 -19.38
N LYS A 102 -3.27 -1.23 -19.86
CA LYS A 102 -2.33 -2.14 -20.58
C LYS A 102 -1.84 -3.30 -19.71
N TYR A 103 -1.84 -3.15 -18.38
CA TYR A 103 -1.52 -4.21 -17.42
C TYR A 103 -2.77 -4.94 -16.89
N GLY A 104 -3.92 -4.73 -17.52
CA GLY A 104 -5.17 -5.43 -17.20
C GLY A 104 -5.90 -4.91 -15.96
N PHE A 105 -5.59 -3.72 -15.45
CA PHE A 105 -6.42 -3.07 -14.44
C PHE A 105 -7.71 -2.53 -15.08
N SER A 106 -8.85 -2.80 -14.47
CA SER A 106 -10.11 -2.13 -14.78
C SER A 106 -10.14 -0.72 -14.18
N ASP A 107 -11.06 0.13 -14.63
CA ASP A 107 -11.20 1.47 -14.06
C ASP A 107 -11.56 1.45 -12.56
N GLU A 108 -12.32 0.44 -12.13
CA GLU A 108 -12.61 0.19 -10.71
C GLU A 108 -11.35 -0.20 -9.92
N ASP A 109 -10.46 -1.00 -10.51
CA ASP A 109 -9.17 -1.30 -9.85
C ASP A 109 -8.30 -0.06 -9.75
N ILE A 110 -8.29 0.81 -10.78
CA ILE A 110 -7.53 2.06 -10.76
C ILE A 110 -8.06 3.00 -9.68
N TRP A 111 -9.39 3.07 -9.54
CA TRP A 111 -10.04 3.77 -8.43
C TRP A 111 -9.58 3.22 -7.08
N ASP A 112 -9.56 1.89 -6.91
CA ASP A 112 -9.12 1.26 -5.67
C ASP A 112 -7.66 1.57 -5.32
N ILE A 113 -6.77 1.54 -6.32
CA ILE A 113 -5.37 1.93 -6.13
C ILE A 113 -5.28 3.38 -5.64
N GLY A 114 -6.03 4.28 -6.28
CA GLY A 114 -6.07 5.69 -5.90
C GLY A 114 -6.66 5.92 -4.50
N ALA A 115 -7.76 5.25 -4.18
CA ALA A 115 -8.47 5.38 -2.90
C ALA A 115 -7.62 4.88 -1.72
N ILE A 116 -6.96 3.72 -1.86
CA ILE A 116 -6.03 3.19 -0.85
C ILE A 116 -4.87 4.18 -0.67
N SER A 117 -4.29 4.66 -1.77
CA SER A 117 -3.19 5.64 -1.73
C SER A 117 -3.59 6.93 -1.00
N ALA A 118 -4.81 7.42 -1.23
CA ALA A 118 -5.35 8.62 -0.58
C ALA A 118 -5.62 8.40 0.91
N LEU A 119 -6.25 7.28 1.30
CA LEU A 119 -6.49 6.96 2.72
C LEU A 119 -5.18 6.84 3.48
N PHE A 120 -4.18 6.17 2.91
CA PHE A 120 -2.90 6.02 3.58
C PHE A 120 -2.04 7.28 3.58
N ALA A 121 -2.23 8.18 2.62
CA ALA A 121 -1.70 9.54 2.71
C ALA A 121 -2.26 10.28 3.95
N LEU A 122 -3.55 10.12 4.27
CA LEU A 122 -4.12 10.62 5.53
C LEU A 122 -3.53 9.89 6.75
N SER A 123 -3.52 8.56 6.74
CA SER A 123 -3.01 7.72 7.84
C SER A 123 -1.55 8.07 8.18
N ASN A 124 -0.69 8.19 7.17
CA ASN A 124 0.72 8.56 7.33
C ASN A 124 0.89 9.92 8.00
N ARG A 125 0.10 10.92 7.60
CA ARG A 125 0.14 12.27 8.19
C ARG A 125 -0.24 12.22 9.67
N MET A 126 -1.29 11.47 10.02
CA MET A 126 -1.73 11.33 11.41
C MET A 126 -0.72 10.56 12.27
N ALA A 127 -0.16 9.46 11.75
CA ALA A 127 0.85 8.68 12.44
C ALA A 127 2.13 9.49 12.70
N ASN A 128 2.61 10.23 11.69
CA ASN A 128 3.78 11.10 11.84
C ASN A 128 3.51 12.28 12.79
N LEU A 129 2.36 12.94 12.68
CA LEU A 129 1.95 14.05 13.57
C LEU A 129 1.96 13.64 15.04
N THR A 130 1.52 12.41 15.33
CA THR A 130 1.36 11.91 16.69
C THR A 130 2.56 11.11 17.20
N ASN A 131 3.61 10.95 16.39
CA ASN A 131 4.75 10.08 16.69
C ASN A 131 4.30 8.64 17.06
N MET A 132 3.33 8.12 16.31
CA MET A 132 2.75 6.79 16.56
C MET A 132 3.83 5.71 16.38
N ARG A 133 4.00 4.85 17.39
CA ARG A 133 5.00 3.78 17.37
C ARG A 133 4.37 2.46 16.96
N PRO A 134 4.95 1.71 16.00
CA PRO A 134 4.46 0.39 15.69
C PRO A 134 4.73 -0.56 16.87
N ASN A 135 3.84 -1.52 17.06
CA ASN A 135 4.02 -2.61 18.02
C ASN A 135 5.26 -3.44 17.67
N ASP A 136 5.98 -3.92 18.69
CA ASP A 136 7.23 -4.66 18.53
C ASP A 136 7.02 -5.97 17.75
N GLU A 137 5.85 -6.59 17.87
CA GLU A 137 5.49 -7.83 17.17
C GLU A 137 5.57 -7.68 15.65
N PHE A 138 5.24 -6.50 15.10
CA PHE A 138 5.25 -6.27 13.65
C PHE A 138 6.66 -6.34 13.04
N TYR A 139 7.71 -6.13 13.81
CA TYR A 139 9.09 -6.20 13.29
C TYR A 139 9.49 -7.62 12.90
N ILE A 140 8.99 -8.63 13.61
CA ILE A 140 9.33 -10.05 13.36
C ILE A 140 8.23 -10.80 12.61
N MET A 141 6.99 -10.33 12.69
CA MET A 141 5.82 -11.01 12.14
C MET A 141 5.96 -11.23 10.61
N GLY A 142 5.75 -12.47 10.17
CA GLY A 142 5.83 -12.86 8.75
C GLY A 142 7.24 -13.01 8.18
N ARG A 143 8.30 -12.89 9.00
CA ARG A 143 9.70 -13.11 8.53
C ARG A 143 10.12 -14.57 8.51
N VAL A 144 9.51 -15.41 9.35
CA VAL A 144 9.71 -16.86 9.37
C VAL A 144 8.50 -17.50 8.68
N PRO A 145 8.69 -18.21 7.55
CA PRO A 145 7.61 -18.99 6.94
C PRO A 145 7.05 -19.98 7.97
N LYS A 146 5.72 -20.09 8.05
CA LYS A 146 5.09 -21.22 8.75
C LYS A 146 4.95 -22.35 7.75
N ASP A 147 5.36 -23.55 8.16
CA ASP A 147 5.14 -24.80 7.43
C ASP A 147 3.64 -25.03 7.12
#